data_AF-A0A7X7FK95-F1
#
_entry.id   AF-A0A7X7FK95-F1
#
_cell.length_a   1.000
_cell.length_b   1.000
_cell.length_c   1.000
_cell.angle_alpha   90.00
_cell.angle_beta   90.00
_cell.angle_gamma   90.00
#
_symmetry.space_group_name_H-M   'P 1'
#
loop_
_entity.id
_entity.type
_entity.pdbx_description
1 polymer ?
#
loop_
_entity_poly.entity_id
_entity_poly.type
_entity_poly.pdbx_seq_one_letter_code
_entity_poly.pdbx_strand_id
1 'polypeptide(L)'
;MRILRTAKTAMRALRRNPMRAALTTLGIVIGVGAVIAMMEIGAGSSSQIQKGISSMGANVLLVMPGTTSVGGVTSGAGSMITLTPQDCEAILRKCPAVLTAAPVVRARTQVVHGSRNWEPNHIYGTTPAFLEVRQWGQLAEGRIFGDRDILNSNRVCVIGKTLVRELFQGRSPIGKEIRVKNVTFRVIGVLNSKGANMMGFDQDDILIAPWSTIKYRVTGSMLGTTNQSVSSSAGGSSVNTLSNLYPAGQTSLYPEQSEAQAANNPMLVRFTNVDQILVTARDANSIKPAIRQITELLRQRHNLRADAPNDFDVRDMTEMSNMLTSTTTMMTNLLLCVATISLIVGGVGIMNI
;
A
#
# COMPACT_ATOMS: atom_id res chain seq x y z
N MET A 1 0.59 -68.84 -10.11
CA MET A 1 -0.51 -69.54 -9.39
C MET A 1 -0.41 -69.53 -7.86
N ARG A 2 0.78 -69.46 -7.22
CA ARG A 2 0.91 -69.46 -5.75
C ARG A 2 0.28 -68.24 -5.06
N ILE A 3 0.48 -67.03 -5.60
CA ILE A 3 -0.06 -65.77 -5.05
C ILE A 3 -1.60 -65.73 -5.06
N LEU A 4 -2.22 -66.25 -6.11
CA LEU A 4 -3.68 -66.34 -6.21
C LEU A 4 -4.29 -67.30 -5.18
N ARG A 5 -3.57 -68.38 -4.83
CA ARG A 5 -4.03 -69.32 -3.80
C ARG A 5 -3.88 -68.73 -2.39
N THR A 6 -2.76 -68.07 -2.10
CA THR A 6 -2.52 -67.42 -0.80
C THR A 6 -3.49 -66.25 -0.56
N ALA A 7 -3.77 -65.44 -1.58
CA ALA A 7 -4.79 -64.39 -1.52
C ALA A 7 -6.19 -64.96 -1.25
N LYS A 8 -6.56 -66.06 -1.92
CA LYS A 8 -7.86 -66.72 -1.72
C LYS A 8 -8.02 -67.31 -0.31
N THR A 9 -6.95 -67.84 0.28
CA THR A 9 -6.95 -68.29 1.68
C THR A 9 -7.03 -67.13 2.67
N ALA A 10 -6.31 -66.02 2.44
CA ALA A 10 -6.40 -64.83 3.28
C ALA A 10 -7.81 -64.20 3.25
N MET A 11 -8.42 -64.11 2.07
CA MET A 11 -9.77 -63.59 1.89
C MET A 11 -10.85 -64.45 2.58
N ARG A 12 -10.65 -65.78 2.61
CA ARG A 12 -11.49 -66.69 3.40
C ARG A 12 -11.30 -66.52 4.91
N ALA A 13 -10.07 -66.24 5.36
CA ALA A 13 -9.78 -65.98 6.77
C ALA A 13 -10.42 -64.67 7.26
N LEU A 14 -10.34 -63.58 6.48
CA LEU A 14 -11.03 -62.32 6.79
C LEU A 14 -12.56 -62.49 6.87
N ARG A 15 -13.16 -63.26 5.96
CA ARG A 15 -14.60 -63.55 5.96
C ARG A 15 -15.08 -64.38 7.16
N ARG A 16 -14.18 -65.05 7.88
CA ARG A 16 -14.52 -65.89 9.04
C ARG A 16 -14.76 -65.06 10.31
N ASN A 17 -14.11 -63.90 10.45
CA ASN A 17 -14.27 -62.97 11.57
C ASN A 17 -14.61 -61.55 11.08
N PRO A 18 -15.84 -61.32 10.58
CA PRO A 18 -16.22 -60.07 9.92
C PRO A 18 -16.15 -58.85 10.85
N MET A 19 -16.47 -59.02 12.14
CA MET A 19 -16.46 -57.92 13.11
C MET A 19 -15.05 -57.40 13.38
N ARG A 20 -14.08 -58.31 13.54
CA ARG A 20 -12.66 -57.96 13.75
C ARG A 20 -12.03 -57.34 12.51
N ALA A 21 -12.34 -57.88 11.33
CA ALA A 21 -11.93 -57.31 10.05
C ALA A 21 -12.51 -55.90 9.80
N ALA A 22 -13.79 -55.68 10.16
CA ALA A 22 -14.43 -54.38 10.00
C ALA A 22 -13.85 -53.32 10.95
N LEU A 23 -13.64 -53.66 12.23
CA LEU A 23 -13.07 -52.75 13.23
C LEU A 23 -11.64 -52.31 12.88
N THR A 24 -10.80 -53.22 12.38
CA THR A 24 -9.42 -52.89 11.98
C THR A 24 -9.35 -52.03 10.74
N THR A 25 -10.14 -52.36 9.71
CA THR A 25 -10.21 -51.57 8.48
C THR A 25 -10.78 -50.18 8.75
N LEU A 26 -11.80 -50.05 9.60
CA LEU A 26 -12.34 -48.76 10.01
C LEU A 26 -11.29 -47.90 10.73
N GLY A 27 -10.51 -48.49 11.64
CA GLY A 27 -9.42 -47.79 12.33
C GLY A 27 -8.35 -47.27 11.37
N ILE A 28 -7.96 -48.07 10.37
CA ILE A 28 -7.01 -47.66 9.33
C ILE A 28 -7.59 -46.51 8.49
N VAL A 29 -8.84 -46.61 8.06
CA VAL A 29 -9.48 -45.60 7.21
C VAL A 29 -9.61 -44.27 7.96
N ILE A 30 -10.04 -44.29 9.22
CA ILE A 30 -10.14 -43.06 10.03
C ILE A 30 -8.76 -42.47 10.31
N GLY A 31 -7.78 -43.31 10.67
CA GLY A 31 -6.41 -42.87 10.96
C GLY A 31 -5.74 -42.21 9.76
N VAL A 32 -5.73 -42.91 8.61
CA VAL A 32 -5.14 -42.38 7.37
C VAL A 32 -5.93 -41.17 6.85
N GLY A 33 -7.26 -41.21 6.92
CA GLY A 33 -8.12 -40.10 6.50
C GLY A 33 -7.88 -38.82 7.31
N ALA A 34 -7.76 -38.93 8.64
CA ALA A 34 -7.47 -37.78 9.50
C ALA A 34 -6.09 -37.16 9.20
N VAL A 35 -5.08 -38.00 8.95
CA VAL A 35 -3.72 -37.54 8.60
C VAL A 35 -3.71 -36.80 7.26
N ILE A 36 -4.36 -37.36 6.23
CA ILE A 36 -4.45 -36.73 4.92
C ILE A 36 -5.21 -35.40 5.01
N ALA A 37 -6.36 -35.38 5.70
CA ALA A 37 -7.16 -34.16 5.87
C ALA A 37 -6.36 -33.05 6.56
N MET A 38 -5.64 -33.37 7.65
CA MET A 38 -4.79 -32.38 8.34
C MET A 38 -3.64 -31.88 7.45
N MET A 39 -3.04 -32.76 6.65
CA MET A 39 -1.96 -32.38 5.73
C MET A 39 -2.47 -31.45 4.62
N GLU A 40 -3.63 -31.75 4.03
CA GLU A 40 -4.25 -30.90 3.01
C GLU A 40 -4.70 -29.55 3.57
N ILE A 41 -5.26 -29.52 4.78
CA ILE A 41 -5.64 -28.26 5.45
C ILE A 41 -4.40 -27.40 5.71
N GLY A 42 -3.31 -27.99 6.19
CA GLY A 42 -2.05 -27.28 6.45
C GLY A 42 -1.42 -26.71 5.17
N ALA A 43 -1.28 -27.55 4.14
CA ALA A 43 -0.73 -27.15 2.86
C ALA A 43 -1.61 -26.10 2.14
N GLY A 44 -2.94 -26.28 2.18
CA GLY A 44 -3.92 -25.36 1.61
C GLY A 44 -3.90 -24.00 2.30
N SER A 45 -3.89 -23.98 3.63
CA SER A 45 -3.80 -22.75 4.43
C SER A 45 -2.49 -22.00 4.17
N SER A 46 -1.36 -22.73 4.14
CA SER A 46 -0.05 -22.14 3.82
C SER A 46 -0.03 -21.53 2.42
N SER A 47 -0.55 -22.22 1.40
CA SER A 47 -0.63 -21.69 0.04
C SER A 47 -1.52 -20.45 -0.05
N GLN A 48 -2.65 -20.43 0.67
CA GLN A 48 -3.55 -19.27 0.69
C GLN A 48 -2.91 -18.07 1.39
N ILE A 49 -2.24 -18.29 2.52
CA ILE A 49 -1.48 -17.26 3.24
C ILE A 49 -0.36 -16.71 2.36
N GLN A 50 0.36 -17.58 1.65
CA GLN A 50 1.42 -17.17 0.73
C GLN A 50 0.88 -16.34 -0.43
N LYS A 51 -0.26 -16.72 -1.04
CA LYS A 51 -0.94 -15.91 -2.06
C LYS A 51 -1.39 -14.55 -1.52
N GLY A 52 -1.91 -14.52 -0.29
CA GLY A 52 -2.28 -13.29 0.41
C GLY A 52 -1.07 -12.37 0.60
N ILE A 53 0.06 -12.91 1.03
CA ILE A 53 1.33 -12.20 1.20
C ILE A 53 1.85 -11.67 -0.14
N SER A 54 1.88 -12.50 -1.19
CA SER A 54 2.32 -12.07 -2.52
C SER A 54 1.46 -10.92 -3.06
N SER A 55 0.15 -10.92 -2.80
CA SER A 55 -0.76 -9.85 -3.24
C SER A 55 -0.46 -8.48 -2.60
N MET A 56 0.19 -8.46 -1.43
CA MET A 56 0.58 -7.24 -0.71
C MET A 56 1.87 -6.61 -1.26
N GLY A 57 2.60 -7.28 -2.16
CA GLY A 57 3.86 -6.81 -2.70
C GLY A 57 5.04 -7.21 -1.79
N ALA A 58 5.32 -8.50 -1.74
CA ALA A 58 6.29 -9.13 -0.83
C ALA A 58 7.76 -8.76 -1.05
N ASN A 59 8.08 -7.70 -1.81
CA ASN A 59 9.44 -7.15 -1.98
C ASN A 59 9.43 -5.61 -1.94
N VAL A 60 8.40 -5.00 -1.32
CA VAL A 60 8.23 -3.56 -1.27
C VAL A 60 8.81 -3.00 0.03
N LEU A 61 9.75 -2.07 -0.14
CA LEU A 61 10.30 -1.21 0.88
C LEU A 61 9.54 0.12 0.86
N LEU A 62 9.22 0.61 2.04
CA LEU A 62 8.54 1.88 2.22
C LEU A 62 9.47 2.87 2.91
N VAL A 63 9.87 3.92 2.19
CA VAL A 63 10.67 5.01 2.74
C VAL A 63 9.74 6.14 3.16
N MET A 64 9.71 6.43 4.45
CA MET A 64 8.92 7.52 5.04
C MET A 64 9.85 8.55 5.66
N PRO A 65 9.47 9.83 5.68
CA PRO A 65 10.26 10.81 6.40
C PRO A 65 10.06 10.64 7.92
N GLY A 66 11.07 11.02 8.68
CA GLY A 66 11.12 10.90 10.12
C GLY A 66 10.11 11.80 10.83
N THR A 67 10.05 11.66 12.14
CA THR A 67 9.22 12.49 13.02
C THR A 67 9.98 13.73 13.45
N THR A 68 9.38 14.92 13.31
CA THR A 68 9.96 16.14 13.90
C THR A 68 9.56 16.26 15.37
N SER A 69 10.51 16.62 16.22
CA SER A 69 10.24 17.05 17.58
C SER A 69 10.74 18.49 17.70
N VAL A 70 9.82 19.43 17.86
CA VAL A 70 10.13 20.86 18.05
C VAL A 70 9.48 21.29 19.35
N GLY A 71 10.28 21.81 20.29
CA GLY A 71 9.77 22.35 21.56
C GLY A 71 9.13 21.31 22.51
N GLY A 72 9.59 20.04 22.48
CA GLY A 72 9.04 18.97 23.33
C GLY A 72 7.74 18.34 22.81
N VAL A 73 7.19 18.82 21.69
CA VAL A 73 6.07 18.19 21.00
C VAL A 73 6.60 17.34 19.84
N THR A 74 6.47 16.01 19.98
CA THR A 74 6.75 15.08 18.88
C THR A 74 5.56 15.08 17.94
N SER A 75 5.75 15.62 16.74
CA SER A 75 4.76 15.52 15.66
C SER A 75 4.87 14.15 15.00
N GLY A 76 3.73 13.54 14.67
CA GLY A 76 3.64 12.15 14.18
C GLY A 76 4.45 11.86 12.91
N ALA A 77 4.57 10.57 12.54
CA ALA A 77 5.31 10.14 11.35
C ALA A 77 4.78 10.86 10.09
N GLY A 78 5.68 11.45 9.29
CA GLY A 78 5.28 12.28 8.14
C GLY A 78 5.32 13.79 8.36
N SER A 79 5.65 14.26 9.58
CA SER A 79 5.65 15.70 9.90
C SER A 79 6.93 16.42 9.46
N MET A 80 8.07 15.73 9.38
CA MET A 80 9.20 16.22 8.58
C MET A 80 8.90 15.95 7.12
N ILE A 81 8.98 16.98 6.28
CA ILE A 81 8.77 16.83 4.84
C ILE A 81 10.12 17.02 4.15
N THR A 82 11.03 16.04 4.31
CA THR A 82 12.42 16.11 3.79
C THR A 82 12.63 15.34 2.50
N LEU A 83 11.78 14.36 2.19
CA LEU A 83 11.90 13.55 0.97
C LEU A 83 11.46 14.34 -0.26
N THR A 84 12.27 14.24 -1.32
CA THR A 84 12.00 14.89 -2.62
C THR A 84 11.84 13.86 -3.75
N PRO A 85 11.14 14.20 -4.86
CA PRO A 85 11.10 13.37 -6.06
C PRO A 85 12.49 13.08 -6.63
N GLN A 86 13.44 14.00 -6.47
CA GLN A 86 14.83 13.83 -6.90
C GLN A 86 15.54 12.73 -6.12
N ASP A 87 15.16 12.49 -4.86
CA ASP A 87 15.70 11.39 -4.07
C ASP A 87 15.20 10.04 -4.61
N CYS A 88 13.94 9.97 -5.04
CA CYS A 88 13.40 8.78 -5.72
C CYS A 88 14.17 8.47 -7.01
N GLU A 89 14.48 9.48 -7.81
CA GLU A 89 15.26 9.29 -9.04
C GLU A 89 16.72 8.92 -8.74
N ALA A 90 17.32 9.48 -7.68
CA ALA A 90 18.64 9.10 -7.24
C ALA A 90 18.70 7.64 -6.78
N ILE A 91 17.69 7.17 -6.04
CA ILE A 91 17.57 5.77 -5.60
C ILE A 91 17.56 4.84 -6.82
N LEU A 92 16.75 5.15 -7.83
CA LEU A 92 16.67 4.38 -9.08
C LEU A 92 18.02 4.27 -9.80
N ARG A 93 18.78 5.36 -9.85
CA ARG A 93 20.04 5.41 -10.61
C ARG A 93 21.23 4.81 -9.86
N LYS A 94 21.30 4.98 -8.53
CA LYS A 94 22.51 4.67 -7.73
C LYS A 94 22.40 3.37 -6.93
N CYS A 95 21.20 2.84 -6.69
CA CYS A 95 21.03 1.61 -5.91
C CYS A 95 20.77 0.40 -6.83
N PRO A 96 21.78 -0.44 -7.13
CA PRO A 96 21.58 -1.59 -8.02
C PRO A 96 20.66 -2.66 -7.44
N ALA A 97 20.51 -2.73 -6.10
CA ALA A 97 19.60 -3.69 -5.46
C ALA A 97 18.10 -3.35 -5.66
N VAL A 98 17.81 -2.13 -6.09
CA VAL A 98 16.45 -1.64 -6.36
C VAL A 98 16.08 -1.97 -7.81
N LEU A 99 14.87 -2.49 -8.00
CA LEU A 99 14.27 -2.74 -9.31
C LEU A 99 13.60 -1.47 -9.84
N THR A 100 12.71 -0.89 -9.03
CA THR A 100 11.90 0.28 -9.39
C THR A 100 11.52 1.06 -8.13
N ALA A 101 11.23 2.35 -8.27
CA ALA A 101 10.83 3.24 -7.19
C ALA A 101 9.82 4.26 -7.70
N ALA A 102 8.86 4.62 -6.85
CA ALA A 102 7.83 5.58 -7.16
C ALA A 102 7.63 6.56 -5.99
N PRO A 103 7.66 7.89 -6.25
CA PRO A 103 7.28 8.86 -5.24
C PRO A 103 5.77 8.80 -5.01
N VAL A 104 5.34 9.03 -3.77
CA VAL A 104 3.92 9.08 -3.42
C VAL A 104 3.62 10.34 -2.62
N VAL A 105 2.63 11.07 -3.10
CA VAL A 105 1.97 12.17 -2.41
C VAL A 105 0.58 11.70 -2.05
N ARG A 106 0.24 11.74 -0.77
CA ARG A 106 -1.07 11.37 -0.25
C ARG A 106 -1.97 12.59 -0.21
N ALA A 107 -3.21 12.38 -0.58
CA ALA A 107 -4.28 13.32 -0.31
C ALA A 107 -5.43 12.58 0.37
N ARG A 108 -6.21 13.30 1.16
CA ARG A 108 -7.46 12.79 1.71
C ARG A 108 -8.54 13.83 1.49
N THR A 109 -9.48 13.53 0.62
CA THR A 109 -10.58 14.43 0.27
C THR A 109 -11.70 13.65 -0.41
N GLN A 110 -12.89 14.22 -0.41
CA GLN A 110 -14.03 13.67 -1.13
C GLN A 110 -13.86 13.79 -2.65
N VAL A 111 -14.33 12.77 -3.34
CA VAL A 111 -14.47 12.69 -4.79
C VAL A 111 -15.97 12.77 -5.11
N VAL A 112 -16.33 13.65 -6.04
CA VAL A 112 -17.71 13.94 -6.40
C VAL A 112 -17.92 13.70 -7.89
N HIS A 113 -19.00 13.03 -8.25
CA HIS A 113 -19.44 12.84 -9.63
C HIS A 113 -20.98 12.95 -9.70
N GLY A 114 -21.48 13.97 -10.41
CA GLY A 114 -22.91 14.25 -10.48
C GLY A 114 -23.51 14.51 -9.10
N SER A 115 -24.54 13.75 -8.73
CA SER A 115 -25.20 13.81 -7.41
C SER A 115 -24.60 12.89 -6.35
N ARG A 116 -23.49 12.20 -6.65
CA ARG A 116 -22.84 11.24 -5.74
C ARG A 116 -21.49 11.74 -5.26
N ASN A 117 -21.19 11.47 -4.00
CA ASN A 117 -19.89 11.71 -3.40
C ASN A 117 -19.37 10.43 -2.72
N TRP A 118 -18.05 10.30 -2.63
CA TRP A 118 -17.37 9.22 -1.96
C TRP A 118 -16.01 9.72 -1.47
N GLU A 119 -15.63 9.39 -0.24
CA GLU A 119 -14.29 9.67 0.27
C GLU A 119 -13.46 8.38 0.22
N PRO A 120 -12.56 8.23 -0.77
CA PRO A 120 -11.76 7.02 -0.86
C PRO A 120 -10.71 6.97 0.25
N ASN A 121 -10.43 5.75 0.73
CA ASN A 121 -9.42 5.49 1.74
C ASN A 121 -8.02 5.99 1.33
N HIS A 122 -7.69 5.90 0.03
CA HIS A 122 -6.38 6.29 -0.48
C HIS A 122 -6.47 7.14 -1.75
N ILE A 123 -5.92 8.36 -1.72
CA ILE A 123 -5.63 9.15 -2.92
C ILE A 123 -4.12 9.29 -3.05
N TYR A 124 -3.56 8.72 -4.10
CA TYR A 124 -2.14 8.74 -4.38
C TYR A 124 -1.81 9.54 -5.63
N GLY A 125 -0.99 10.57 -5.44
CA GLY A 125 -0.22 11.22 -6.48
C GLY A 125 1.10 10.47 -6.70
N THR A 126 1.29 9.84 -7.85
CA THR A 126 2.48 9.00 -8.10
C THR A 126 2.89 8.97 -9.57
N THR A 127 3.83 8.09 -9.93
CA THR A 127 4.32 7.82 -11.29
C THR A 127 3.77 6.48 -11.80
N PRO A 128 3.90 6.17 -13.11
CA PRO A 128 3.41 4.90 -13.67
C PRO A 128 4.06 3.68 -13.02
N ALA A 129 5.30 3.82 -12.57
CA ALA A 129 6.06 2.82 -11.82
C ALA A 129 5.35 2.32 -10.55
N PHE A 130 4.40 3.09 -10.00
CA PHE A 130 3.63 2.66 -8.84
C PHE A 130 2.85 1.35 -9.06
N LEU A 131 2.32 1.13 -10.27
CA LEU A 131 1.61 -0.11 -10.57
C LEU A 131 2.56 -1.31 -10.52
N GLU A 132 3.78 -1.16 -11.04
CA GLU A 132 4.81 -2.19 -10.96
C GLU A 132 5.23 -2.43 -9.51
N VAL A 133 5.46 -1.35 -8.76
CA VAL A 133 5.87 -1.43 -7.34
C VAL A 133 4.85 -2.18 -6.51
N ARG A 134 3.56 -1.87 -6.69
CA ARG A 134 2.46 -2.55 -5.99
C ARG A 134 2.08 -3.88 -6.62
N GLN A 135 2.75 -4.36 -7.68
CA GLN A 135 2.35 -5.56 -8.44
C GLN A 135 0.86 -5.53 -8.81
N TRP A 136 0.37 -4.36 -9.21
CA TRP A 136 -0.95 -4.26 -9.82
C TRP A 136 -0.86 -4.86 -11.21
N GLY A 137 -1.71 -5.86 -11.50
CA GLY A 137 -1.82 -6.41 -12.85
C GLY A 137 -2.27 -5.37 -13.89
N GLN A 138 -2.48 -5.83 -15.11
CA GLN A 138 -3.01 -4.99 -16.20
C GLN A 138 -4.26 -4.22 -15.76
N LEU A 139 -4.41 -2.99 -16.27
CA LEU A 139 -5.63 -2.20 -16.09
C LEU A 139 -6.84 -2.97 -16.62
N ALA A 140 -7.97 -2.88 -15.91
CA ALA A 140 -9.22 -3.48 -16.37
C ALA A 140 -9.77 -2.76 -17.61
N GLU A 141 -9.66 -1.43 -17.63
CA GLU A 141 -10.09 -0.61 -18.75
C GLU A 141 -9.15 0.61 -18.90
N GLY A 142 -8.96 1.07 -20.14
CA GLY A 142 -8.24 2.32 -20.44
C GLY A 142 -6.71 2.19 -20.35
N ARG A 143 -6.05 3.29 -19.99
CA ARG A 143 -4.58 3.37 -19.92
C ARG A 143 -4.11 4.14 -18.68
N ILE A 144 -2.86 3.91 -18.28
CA ILE A 144 -2.20 4.75 -17.27
C ILE A 144 -1.70 6.05 -17.91
N PHE A 145 -1.57 7.08 -17.09
CA PHE A 145 -0.91 8.33 -17.47
C PHE A 145 0.59 8.09 -17.70
N GLY A 146 1.24 8.93 -18.51
CA GLY A 146 2.67 8.83 -18.80
C GLY A 146 3.49 9.96 -18.18
N ASP A 147 4.79 9.98 -18.45
CA ASP A 147 5.69 11.04 -17.94
C ASP A 147 5.30 12.43 -18.45
N ARG A 148 4.78 12.52 -19.68
CA ARG A 148 4.25 13.77 -20.24
C ARG A 148 3.07 14.33 -19.43
N ASP A 149 2.22 13.44 -18.92
CA ASP A 149 1.08 13.84 -18.09
C ASP A 149 1.54 14.35 -16.72
N ILE A 150 2.63 13.79 -16.19
CA ILE A 150 3.26 14.23 -14.95
C ILE A 150 3.92 15.60 -15.14
N LEU A 151 4.74 15.77 -16.17
CA LEU A 151 5.46 17.02 -16.45
C LEU A 151 4.49 18.18 -16.68
N ASN A 152 3.42 17.96 -17.44
CA ASN A 152 2.41 18.98 -17.73
C ASN A 152 1.39 19.17 -16.59
N SER A 153 1.47 18.38 -15.51
CA SER A 153 0.47 18.34 -14.43
C SER A 153 -0.96 18.18 -14.98
N ASN A 154 -1.12 17.23 -15.91
CA ASN A 154 -2.39 16.94 -16.54
C ASN A 154 -3.39 16.43 -15.51
N ARG A 155 -4.64 16.87 -15.62
CA ARG A 155 -5.75 16.51 -14.74
C ARG A 155 -6.38 15.20 -15.18
N VAL A 156 -5.60 14.13 -15.08
CA VAL A 156 -6.02 12.77 -15.40
C VAL A 156 -5.90 11.89 -14.17
N CYS A 157 -6.78 10.90 -14.05
CA CYS A 157 -6.75 9.95 -12.95
C CYS A 157 -7.12 8.55 -13.41
N VAL A 158 -6.64 7.58 -12.63
CA VAL A 158 -6.96 6.16 -12.71
C VAL A 158 -7.64 5.79 -11.40
N ILE A 159 -8.76 5.09 -11.46
CA ILE A 159 -9.58 4.78 -10.28
C ILE A 159 -9.70 3.27 -10.04
N GLY A 160 -9.83 2.89 -8.77
CA GLY A 160 -10.10 1.51 -8.36
C GLY A 160 -11.57 1.12 -8.52
N LYS A 161 -11.85 -0.19 -8.45
CA LYS A 161 -13.18 -0.75 -8.71
C LYS A 161 -14.24 -0.29 -7.71
N THR A 162 -13.87 0.00 -6.48
CA THR A 162 -14.80 0.50 -5.46
C THR A 162 -15.33 1.89 -5.82
N LEU A 163 -14.48 2.80 -6.30
CA LEU A 163 -14.95 4.11 -6.79
C LEU A 163 -15.88 3.98 -8.00
N VAL A 164 -15.64 3.00 -8.88
CA VAL A 164 -16.54 2.74 -10.03
C VAL A 164 -17.92 2.28 -9.57
N ARG A 165 -17.97 1.42 -8.55
CA ARG A 165 -19.22 0.96 -7.95
C ARG A 165 -19.98 2.12 -7.29
N GLU A 166 -19.32 2.89 -6.44
CA GLU A 166 -19.98 3.93 -5.64
C GLU A 166 -20.37 5.16 -6.47
N LEU A 167 -19.45 5.69 -7.30
CA LEU A 167 -19.66 6.92 -8.06
C LEU A 167 -20.39 6.70 -9.39
N PHE A 168 -20.14 5.57 -10.06
CA PHE A 168 -20.64 5.29 -11.41
C PHE A 168 -21.67 4.15 -11.49
N GLN A 169 -22.03 3.53 -10.35
CA GLN A 169 -22.97 2.39 -10.28
C GLN A 169 -22.56 1.24 -11.22
N GLY A 170 -21.25 1.03 -11.40
CA GLY A 170 -20.72 -0.02 -12.28
C GLY A 170 -20.75 0.29 -13.79
N ARG A 171 -21.18 1.50 -14.19
CA ARG A 171 -21.04 1.95 -15.59
C ARG A 171 -19.59 2.33 -15.90
N SER A 172 -19.19 2.21 -17.17
CA SER A 172 -17.82 2.58 -17.56
C SER A 172 -17.52 4.05 -17.20
N PRO A 173 -16.43 4.31 -16.46
CA PRO A 173 -16.07 5.64 -16.00
C PRO A 173 -15.11 6.36 -16.96
N ILE A 174 -14.61 5.69 -18.01
CA ILE A 174 -13.60 6.25 -18.91
C ILE A 174 -14.14 7.49 -19.62
N GLY A 175 -13.33 8.53 -19.67
CA GLY A 175 -13.64 9.80 -20.32
C GLY A 175 -14.54 10.72 -19.49
N LYS A 176 -15.13 10.23 -18.39
CA LYS A 176 -15.94 11.06 -17.50
C LYS A 176 -15.07 11.88 -16.57
N GLU A 177 -15.64 12.98 -16.10
CA GLU A 177 -14.98 13.93 -15.23
C GLU A 177 -15.44 13.73 -13.78
N ILE A 178 -14.49 13.56 -12.87
CA ILE A 178 -14.71 13.51 -11.43
C ILE A 178 -14.08 14.73 -10.77
N ARG A 179 -14.75 15.29 -9.78
CA ARG A 179 -14.23 16.43 -9.02
C ARG A 179 -13.59 15.93 -7.74
N VAL A 180 -12.30 16.16 -7.58
CA VAL A 180 -11.54 15.85 -6.35
C VAL A 180 -11.29 17.18 -5.65
N LYS A 181 -11.89 17.39 -4.47
CA LYS A 181 -11.92 18.71 -3.79
C LYS A 181 -12.53 19.81 -4.68
N ASN A 182 -11.70 20.63 -5.34
CA ASN A 182 -12.12 21.70 -6.25
C ASN A 182 -11.50 21.59 -7.65
N VAL A 183 -10.93 20.43 -7.98
CA VAL A 183 -10.22 20.19 -9.23
C VAL A 183 -10.92 19.08 -10.00
N THR A 184 -11.25 19.34 -11.26
CA THR A 184 -11.86 18.37 -12.15
C THR A 184 -10.79 17.51 -12.81
N PHE A 185 -10.87 16.20 -12.60
CA PHE A 185 -10.01 15.18 -13.20
C PHE A 185 -10.79 14.36 -14.21
N ARG A 186 -10.17 14.04 -15.33
CA ARG A 186 -10.72 13.10 -16.30
C ARG A 186 -10.24 11.69 -16.02
N VAL A 187 -11.17 10.74 -15.94
CA VAL A 187 -10.83 9.32 -15.74
C VAL A 187 -10.32 8.74 -17.05
N ILE A 188 -9.08 8.22 -17.04
CA ILE A 188 -8.44 7.63 -18.22
C ILE A 188 -8.28 6.11 -18.13
N GLY A 189 -8.46 5.54 -16.94
CA GLY A 189 -8.33 4.11 -16.73
C GLY A 189 -8.94 3.63 -15.43
N VAL A 190 -9.16 2.31 -15.36
CA VAL A 190 -9.72 1.60 -14.22
C VAL A 190 -8.78 0.46 -13.84
N LEU A 191 -8.42 0.38 -12.57
CA LEU A 191 -7.57 -0.68 -12.05
C LEU A 191 -8.31 -2.02 -12.00
N ASN A 192 -7.58 -3.12 -12.13
CA ASN A 192 -8.15 -4.44 -11.88
C ASN A 192 -8.43 -4.64 -10.38
N SER A 193 -9.40 -5.48 -10.03
CA SER A 193 -9.72 -5.74 -8.64
C SER A 193 -8.61 -6.55 -7.98
N LYS A 194 -8.09 -6.05 -6.85
CA LYS A 194 -7.24 -6.78 -5.92
C LYS A 194 -8.04 -7.35 -4.75
N GLY A 195 -9.17 -6.72 -4.42
CA GLY A 195 -10.02 -7.11 -3.29
C GLY A 195 -9.44 -6.69 -1.93
N ALA A 196 -10.10 -7.15 -0.87
CA ALA A 196 -9.69 -6.84 0.50
C ALA A 196 -8.40 -7.58 0.88
N ASN A 197 -7.51 -6.91 1.61
CA ASN A 197 -6.37 -7.57 2.23
C ASN A 197 -6.81 -8.45 3.42
N MET A 198 -5.89 -9.25 3.99
CA MET A 198 -6.18 -10.13 5.13
C MET A 198 -6.73 -9.41 6.37
N MET A 199 -6.57 -8.09 6.45
CA MET A 199 -7.05 -7.24 7.55
C MET A 199 -8.43 -6.61 7.25
N GLY A 200 -9.06 -6.97 6.13
CA GLY A 200 -10.37 -6.49 5.72
C GLY A 200 -10.37 -5.10 5.08
N PHE A 201 -9.21 -4.49 4.86
CA PHE A 201 -9.12 -3.21 4.15
C PHE A 201 -9.25 -3.41 2.64
N ASP A 202 -10.16 -2.67 2.04
CA ASP A 202 -10.37 -2.66 0.60
C ASP A 202 -9.21 -1.97 -0.13
N GLN A 203 -8.47 -2.74 -0.93
CA GLN A 203 -7.37 -2.20 -1.75
C GLN A 203 -7.88 -1.53 -3.03
N ASP A 204 -9.14 -1.78 -3.41
CA ASP A 204 -9.76 -1.23 -4.61
C ASP A 204 -10.37 0.16 -4.36
N ASP A 205 -10.38 0.64 -3.11
CA ASP A 205 -10.81 1.98 -2.73
C ASP A 205 -9.65 2.98 -2.82
N ILE A 206 -9.25 3.24 -4.07
CA ILE A 206 -8.08 4.05 -4.40
C ILE A 206 -8.32 4.97 -5.61
N LEU A 207 -7.74 6.17 -5.56
CA LEU A 207 -7.59 7.07 -6.70
C LEU A 207 -6.11 7.35 -6.94
N ILE A 208 -5.65 7.12 -8.17
CA ILE A 208 -4.27 7.34 -8.58
C ILE A 208 -4.25 8.47 -9.61
N ALA A 209 -3.37 9.45 -9.42
CA ALA A 209 -3.16 10.54 -10.37
C ALA A 209 -1.66 10.92 -10.40
N PRO A 210 -1.22 11.75 -11.36
CA PRO A 210 0.14 12.25 -11.38
C PRO A 210 0.49 12.98 -10.08
N TRP A 211 1.68 12.69 -9.53
CA TRP A 211 2.13 13.30 -8.26
C TRP A 211 2.18 14.83 -8.32
N SER A 212 2.60 15.39 -9.45
CA SER A 212 2.64 16.83 -9.69
C SER A 212 1.23 17.46 -9.60
N THR A 213 0.24 16.82 -10.22
CA THR A 213 -1.15 17.29 -10.19
C THR A 213 -1.73 17.25 -8.77
N ILE A 214 -1.57 16.14 -8.05
CA ILE A 214 -2.05 16.04 -6.66
C ILE A 214 -1.33 17.04 -5.76
N LYS A 215 0.00 17.15 -5.86
CA LYS A 215 0.81 18.06 -5.04
C LYS A 215 0.43 19.53 -5.26
N TYR A 216 0.40 19.99 -6.51
CA TYR A 216 0.23 21.41 -6.78
C TYR A 216 -1.24 21.85 -6.84
N ARG A 217 -2.17 20.97 -7.20
CA ARG A 217 -3.59 21.33 -7.39
C ARG A 217 -4.49 20.91 -6.23
N VAL A 218 -4.20 19.79 -5.55
CA VAL A 218 -5.07 19.25 -4.49
C VAL A 218 -4.55 19.59 -3.10
N THR A 219 -3.29 19.23 -2.80
CA THR A 219 -2.69 19.41 -1.46
C THR A 219 -1.99 20.75 -1.29
N GLY A 220 -1.49 21.37 -2.36
CA GLY A 220 -0.80 22.67 -2.35
C GLY A 220 -1.62 23.86 -1.84
N SER A 221 -2.90 23.67 -1.54
CA SER A 221 -3.75 24.62 -0.84
C SER A 221 -3.59 24.59 0.70
N MET A 222 -2.74 23.70 1.26
CA MET A 222 -2.47 23.67 2.70
C MET A 222 -1.47 24.73 3.19
N LEU A 223 -0.87 25.54 2.32
CA LEU A 223 -0.08 26.72 2.72
C LEU A 223 -0.92 28.00 2.73
N GLY A 224 -2.16 27.89 3.22
CA GLY A 224 -3.14 28.96 3.23
C GLY A 224 -4.00 28.96 4.49
N THR A 225 -3.43 28.66 5.67
CA THR A 225 -4.08 28.93 6.96
C THR A 225 -3.06 29.03 8.10
N THR A 226 -2.43 30.21 8.27
CA THR A 226 -1.90 30.67 9.57
C THR A 226 -2.26 32.14 9.84
N ASN A 227 -3.37 32.63 9.28
CA ASN A 227 -4.01 33.87 9.73
C ASN A 227 -5.50 33.59 9.93
N GLN A 228 -5.83 32.86 11.00
CA GLN A 228 -7.18 32.78 11.57
C GLN A 228 -7.17 33.34 12.99
N SER A 229 -7.03 34.66 13.03
CA SER A 229 -7.45 35.58 14.09
C SER A 229 -7.46 36.94 13.36
N VAL A 230 -8.57 37.62 13.07
CA VAL A 230 -9.64 38.02 13.98
C VAL A 230 -10.92 38.22 13.16
N SER A 231 -11.98 37.61 13.65
CA SER A 231 -13.38 37.87 13.37
C SER A 231 -13.82 39.23 13.91
N SER A 232 -14.49 40.05 13.10
CA SER A 232 -15.67 40.79 13.55
C SER A 232 -16.61 41.13 12.38
N SER A 233 -17.74 40.43 12.40
CA SER A 233 -18.95 40.73 11.67
C SER A 233 -19.68 41.92 12.27
N ALA A 234 -20.20 42.81 11.44
CA ALA A 234 -21.54 43.38 11.64
C ALA A 234 -22.09 43.84 10.29
N GLY A 235 -23.23 43.26 9.89
CA GLY A 235 -23.93 43.58 8.65
C GLY A 235 -24.77 44.85 8.74
N GLY A 236 -25.29 45.27 7.58
CA GLY A 236 -26.31 46.31 7.50
C GLY A 236 -26.18 47.15 6.24
N SER A 237 -27.09 46.90 5.30
CA SER A 237 -27.46 47.80 4.20
C SER A 237 -27.50 49.28 4.61
N SER A 238 -26.81 50.17 3.89
CA SER A 238 -27.32 51.52 3.54
C SER A 238 -26.31 52.36 2.73
N VAL A 239 -26.81 52.83 1.59
CA VAL A 239 -26.75 54.21 1.05
C VAL A 239 -25.42 54.95 1.08
N ASN A 240 -25.01 55.39 -0.12
CA ASN A 240 -24.04 56.46 -0.39
C ASN A 240 -24.05 57.56 0.69
N THR A 241 -23.08 57.50 1.61
CA THR A 241 -22.81 58.58 2.56
C THR A 241 -21.32 58.84 2.55
N LEU A 242 -20.93 60.04 2.06
CA LEU A 242 -19.73 60.85 2.34
C LEU A 242 -18.34 60.19 2.59
N SER A 243 -18.19 58.90 2.35
CA SER A 243 -17.00 58.10 2.70
C SER A 243 -15.86 58.24 1.70
N ASN A 244 -16.03 59.09 0.68
CA ASN A 244 -15.03 59.35 -0.35
C ASN A 244 -14.08 60.50 0.01
N LEU A 245 -14.11 61.02 1.25
CA LEU A 245 -13.15 62.00 1.74
C LEU A 245 -11.84 61.38 2.27
N TYR A 246 -11.81 60.05 2.46
CA TYR A 246 -10.60 59.28 2.73
C TYR A 246 -10.55 58.14 1.72
N PRO A 247 -9.72 58.20 0.66
CA PRO A 247 -9.58 57.09 -0.24
C PRO A 247 -8.98 55.93 0.56
N ALA A 248 -9.75 54.86 0.75
CA ALA A 248 -9.24 53.56 1.18
C ALA A 248 -8.41 52.91 0.06
N GLY A 249 -7.52 53.69 -0.58
CA GLY A 249 -6.43 53.15 -1.34
C GLY A 249 -5.51 52.48 -0.34
N GLN A 250 -5.37 51.15 -0.47
CA GLN A 250 -4.40 50.37 0.30
C GLN A 250 -3.01 50.99 0.06
N THR A 251 -2.59 51.91 0.93
CA THR A 251 -1.20 52.31 1.02
C THR A 251 -0.47 51.10 1.53
N SER A 252 0.31 50.45 0.65
CA SER A 252 1.24 49.42 1.06
C SER A 252 2.23 50.07 2.04
N LEU A 253 2.01 49.87 3.33
CA LEU A 253 2.83 50.42 4.43
C LEU A 253 4.28 49.90 4.41
N TYR A 254 4.58 48.98 3.49
CA TYR A 254 5.90 48.42 3.25
C TYR A 254 6.31 48.70 1.80
N PRO A 255 7.57 49.12 1.57
CA PRO A 255 8.11 49.20 0.21
C PRO A 255 8.02 47.84 -0.46
N GLU A 256 7.54 47.78 -1.71
CA GLU A 256 7.72 46.57 -2.52
C GLU A 256 9.21 46.29 -2.67
N GLN A 257 9.62 45.03 -2.46
CA GLN A 257 11.03 44.65 -2.53
C GLN A 257 11.58 44.91 -3.94
N SER A 258 12.70 45.62 -4.02
CA SER A 258 13.41 45.82 -5.30
C SER A 258 13.87 44.48 -5.88
N GLU A 259 13.96 44.36 -7.21
CA GLU A 259 14.43 43.13 -7.88
C GLU A 259 15.81 42.68 -7.37
N ALA A 260 16.67 43.63 -6.94
CA ALA A 260 17.96 43.35 -6.34
C ALA A 260 17.87 42.80 -4.89
N GLN A 261 16.85 43.19 -4.11
CA GLN A 261 16.54 42.58 -2.80
C GLN A 261 16.01 41.15 -2.96
N ALA A 262 15.18 40.90 -3.99
CA ALA A 262 14.66 39.57 -4.30
C ALA A 262 15.76 38.61 -4.79
N ALA A 263 16.80 39.12 -5.47
CA ALA A 263 17.98 38.34 -5.84
C ALA A 263 18.85 37.96 -4.63
N ASN A 264 18.96 38.85 -3.63
CA ASN A 264 19.74 38.62 -2.40
C ASN A 264 19.01 37.79 -1.35
N ASN A 265 17.67 37.80 -1.35
CA ASN A 265 16.84 36.92 -0.54
C ASN A 265 16.11 35.95 -1.48
N PRO A 266 16.79 34.91 -1.99
CA PRO A 266 16.18 33.98 -2.93
C PRO A 266 14.89 33.46 -2.34
N MET A 267 13.79 33.58 -3.09
CA MET A 267 12.51 33.00 -2.68
C MET A 267 12.74 31.54 -2.25
N LEU A 268 12.21 31.15 -1.09
CA LEU A 268 12.26 29.75 -0.66
C LEU A 268 11.76 28.89 -1.82
N VAL A 269 12.67 28.13 -2.42
CA VAL A 269 12.39 27.16 -3.46
C VAL A 269 11.22 26.34 -2.91
N ARG A 270 10.09 26.28 -3.63
CA ARG A 270 8.97 25.43 -3.24
C ARG A 270 9.49 24.01 -3.15
N PHE A 271 9.90 23.59 -1.96
CA PHE A 271 10.42 22.26 -1.73
C PHE A 271 9.31 21.31 -2.14
N THR A 272 9.52 20.71 -3.31
CA THR A 272 8.56 19.82 -3.91
C THR A 272 8.76 18.52 -3.19
N ASN A 273 8.09 18.39 -2.05
CA ASN A 273 8.31 17.25 -1.18
C ASN A 273 7.25 16.18 -1.43
N VAL A 274 7.63 14.93 -1.17
CA VAL A 274 6.78 13.76 -1.25
C VAL A 274 6.57 13.18 0.14
N ASP A 275 5.42 12.54 0.37
CA ASP A 275 5.08 12.04 1.70
C ASP A 275 5.76 10.70 2.00
N GLN A 276 6.06 9.93 0.96
CA GLN A 276 6.79 8.66 1.04
C GLN A 276 7.32 8.28 -0.34
N ILE A 277 8.32 7.38 -0.37
CA ILE A 277 8.81 6.75 -1.59
C ILE A 277 8.60 5.24 -1.43
N LEU A 278 7.89 4.64 -2.37
CA LEU A 278 7.76 3.19 -2.44
C LEU A 278 8.84 2.64 -3.35
N VAL A 279 9.52 1.60 -2.91
CA VAL A 279 10.66 1.01 -3.60
C VAL A 279 10.46 -0.50 -3.67
N THR A 280 10.76 -1.10 -4.81
CA THR A 280 10.75 -2.56 -4.97
C THR A 280 12.17 -3.07 -5.09
N ALA A 281 12.54 -4.03 -4.26
CA ALA A 281 13.80 -4.76 -4.40
C ALA A 281 13.72 -5.75 -5.59
N ARG A 282 14.85 -6.04 -6.25
CA ARG A 282 14.89 -7.03 -7.34
C ARG A 282 14.45 -8.42 -6.86
N ASP A 283 15.01 -8.83 -5.73
CA ASP A 283 14.81 -10.15 -5.13
C ASP A 283 14.67 -10.03 -3.62
N ALA A 284 14.11 -11.04 -2.96
CA ALA A 284 14.01 -11.12 -1.51
C ALA A 284 15.38 -11.03 -0.82
N ASN A 285 16.43 -11.58 -1.45
CA ASN A 285 17.81 -11.51 -0.94
C ASN A 285 18.42 -10.10 -1.05
N SER A 286 17.89 -9.28 -1.95
CA SER A 286 18.38 -7.92 -2.22
C SER A 286 17.75 -6.87 -1.31
N ILE A 287 16.79 -7.24 -0.47
CA ILE A 287 16.11 -6.33 0.45
C ILE A 287 17.10 -5.70 1.45
N LYS A 288 17.88 -6.51 2.18
CA LYS A 288 18.87 -6.00 3.15
C LYS A 288 19.95 -5.12 2.48
N PRO A 289 20.54 -5.52 1.33
CA PRO A 289 21.39 -4.62 0.54
C PRO A 289 20.69 -3.33 0.10
N ALA A 290 19.43 -3.40 -0.35
CA ALA A 290 18.66 -2.23 -0.79
C ALA A 290 18.44 -1.25 0.36
N ILE A 291 18.05 -1.71 1.55
CA ILE A 291 17.90 -0.84 2.73
C ILE A 291 19.21 -0.11 3.04
N ARG A 292 20.35 -0.82 3.04
CA ARG A 292 21.67 -0.21 3.28
C ARG A 292 22.02 0.83 2.22
N GLN A 293 21.84 0.50 0.94
CA GLN A 293 22.14 1.40 -0.18
C GLN A 293 21.26 2.65 -0.18
N ILE A 294 19.96 2.49 0.07
CA ILE A 294 19.01 3.61 0.16
C ILE A 294 19.37 4.51 1.34
N THR A 295 19.68 3.90 2.50
CA THR A 295 20.02 4.64 3.72
C THR A 295 21.30 5.47 3.51
N GLU A 296 22.35 4.87 2.96
CA GLU A 296 23.60 5.58 2.68
C GLU A 296 23.40 6.72 1.67
N LEU A 297 22.66 6.44 0.60
CA LEU A 297 22.39 7.42 -0.43
C LEU A 297 21.61 8.63 0.10
N LEU A 298 20.56 8.39 0.90
CA LEU A 298 19.74 9.45 1.46
C LEU A 298 20.51 10.24 2.52
N ARG A 299 21.30 9.58 3.38
CA ARG A 299 22.19 10.28 4.33
C ARG A 299 23.18 11.20 3.63
N GLN A 300 23.79 10.73 2.54
CA GLN A 300 24.70 11.54 1.73
C GLN A 300 23.99 12.72 1.09
N ARG A 301 22.80 12.52 0.51
CA ARG A 301 22.04 13.59 -0.19
C ARG A 301 21.46 14.62 0.76
N HIS A 302 21.03 14.20 1.96
CA HIS A 302 20.49 15.08 2.99
C HIS A 302 21.60 15.72 3.84
N ASN A 303 22.89 15.47 3.52
CA ASN A 303 24.06 15.96 4.24
C ASN A 303 23.98 15.70 5.76
N LEU A 304 23.51 14.50 6.14
CA LEU A 304 23.41 14.12 7.54
C LEU A 304 24.80 13.82 8.12
N ARG A 305 25.06 14.33 9.33
CA ARG A 305 26.29 14.01 10.07
C ARG A 305 26.33 12.52 10.39
N ALA A 306 27.54 11.96 10.46
CA ALA A 306 27.75 10.53 10.74
C ALA A 306 27.04 10.06 12.03
N ASP A 307 26.98 10.92 13.05
CA ASP A 307 26.37 10.64 14.36
C ASP A 307 24.93 11.17 14.51
N ALA A 308 24.37 11.81 13.48
CA ALA A 308 23.00 12.31 13.54
C ALA A 308 21.98 11.18 13.25
N PRO A 309 20.83 11.17 13.95
CA PRO A 309 19.74 10.25 13.63
C PRO A 309 19.24 10.50 12.20
N ASN A 310 18.72 9.45 11.56
CA ASN A 310 18.14 9.58 10.23
C ASN A 310 16.88 10.44 10.28
N ASP A 311 16.73 11.32 9.28
CA ASP A 311 15.50 12.08 9.04
C ASP A 311 14.49 11.32 8.19
N PHE A 312 14.73 10.03 7.94
CA PHE A 312 13.86 9.09 7.25
C PHE A 312 13.88 7.70 7.92
N ASP A 313 12.84 6.92 7.68
CA ASP A 313 12.67 5.55 8.13
C ASP A 313 12.41 4.66 6.91
N VAL A 314 13.11 3.52 6.82
CA VAL A 314 12.93 2.55 5.74
C VAL A 314 12.29 1.31 6.34
N ARG A 315 11.02 1.10 6.03
CA ARG A 315 10.25 -0.05 6.52
C ARG A 315 10.21 -1.16 5.50
N ASP A 316 10.50 -2.36 5.96
CA ASP A 316 10.37 -3.58 5.19
C ASP A 316 9.01 -4.23 5.46
N MET A 317 8.16 -4.33 4.42
CA MET A 317 6.87 -5.00 4.57
C MET A 317 7.01 -6.53 4.64
N THR A 318 8.15 -7.09 4.24
CA THR A 318 8.38 -8.53 4.23
C THR A 318 8.66 -9.11 5.61
N GLU A 319 9.19 -8.31 6.54
CA GLU A 319 9.46 -8.76 7.91
C GLU A 319 8.16 -9.22 8.59
N MET A 320 7.07 -8.49 8.38
CA MET A 320 5.74 -8.88 8.85
C MET A 320 5.26 -10.19 8.22
N SER A 321 5.46 -10.36 6.92
CA SER A 321 5.06 -11.58 6.20
C SER A 321 5.90 -12.80 6.60
N ASN A 322 7.20 -12.61 6.87
CA ASN A 322 8.11 -13.66 7.32
C ASN A 322 7.74 -14.16 8.72
N MET A 323 7.29 -13.28 9.61
CA MET A 323 6.75 -13.66 10.91
C MET A 323 5.50 -14.56 10.76
N LEU A 324 4.54 -14.16 9.92
CA LEU A 324 3.31 -14.93 9.67
C LEU A 324 3.60 -16.31 9.05
N THR A 325 4.57 -16.36 8.13
CA THR A 325 5.01 -17.61 7.50
C THR A 325 5.67 -18.55 8.51
N SER A 326 6.48 -18.00 9.41
CA SER A 326 7.15 -18.77 10.47
C SER A 326 6.15 -19.41 11.42
N THR A 327 5.11 -18.68 11.85
CA THR A 327 4.04 -19.23 12.68
C THR A 327 3.26 -20.33 11.96
N THR A 328 2.96 -20.15 10.67
CA THR A 328 2.22 -21.14 9.86
C THR A 328 3.01 -22.44 9.69
N THR A 329 4.31 -22.32 9.42
CA THR A 329 5.21 -23.48 9.29
C THR A 329 5.31 -24.24 10.60
N MET A 330 5.36 -23.52 11.73
CA MET A 330 5.39 -24.14 13.05
C MET A 330 4.11 -24.90 13.36
N MET A 331 2.93 -24.35 13.03
CA MET A 331 1.65 -25.05 13.16
C MET A 331 1.59 -26.31 12.28
N THR A 332 2.11 -26.23 11.04
CA THR A 332 2.13 -27.38 10.12
C THR A 332 3.04 -28.48 10.65
N ASN A 333 4.21 -28.14 11.18
CA ASN A 333 5.12 -29.11 11.79
C ASN A 333 4.52 -29.76 13.05
N LEU A 334 3.81 -28.99 13.88
CA LEU A 334 3.09 -29.53 15.04
C LEU A 334 1.99 -30.51 14.60
N LEU A 335 1.18 -30.15 13.61
CA LEU A 335 0.15 -31.03 13.06
C LEU A 335 0.75 -32.30 12.46
N LEU A 336 1.88 -32.19 11.75
CA LEU A 336 2.61 -33.34 11.22
C LEU A 336 3.08 -34.28 12.34
N CYS A 337 3.64 -33.74 13.43
CA CYS A 337 4.05 -34.54 14.58
C CYS A 337 2.86 -35.24 15.28
N VAL A 338 1.72 -34.56 15.42
CA VAL A 338 0.52 -35.17 15.99
C VAL A 338 0.01 -36.28 15.07
N ALA A 339 -0.03 -36.04 13.77
CA ALA A 339 -0.43 -37.01 12.76
C ALA A 339 0.45 -38.26 12.76
N THR A 340 1.78 -38.11 12.89
CA THR A 340 2.70 -39.26 12.98
C THR A 340 2.49 -40.07 14.25
N ILE A 341 2.28 -39.40 15.39
CA ILE A 341 1.97 -40.09 16.66
C ILE A 341 0.64 -40.85 16.56
N SER A 342 -0.41 -40.22 16.01
CA SER A 342 -1.70 -40.87 15.80
C SER A 342 -1.60 -42.09 14.89
N LEU A 343 -0.76 -42.03 13.85
CA LEU A 343 -0.52 -43.17 12.97
C LEU A 343 0.19 -44.33 13.69
N ILE A 344 1.19 -44.01 14.52
CA ILE A 344 1.92 -45.02 15.33
C ILE A 344 0.98 -45.69 16.33
N VAL A 345 0.17 -44.91 17.06
CA VAL A 345 -0.81 -45.45 18.02
C VAL A 345 -1.87 -46.31 17.31
N GLY A 346 -2.37 -45.86 16.16
CA GLY A 346 -3.25 -46.66 15.31
C GLY A 346 -2.61 -47.97 14.85
N GLY A 347 -1.32 -47.94 14.51
CA GLY A 347 -0.51 -49.11 14.14
C GLY A 347 -0.40 -50.14 15.27
N VAL A 348 -0.15 -49.69 16.50
CA VAL A 348 -0.11 -50.57 17.68
C VAL A 348 -1.46 -51.23 17.95
N GLY A 349 -2.57 -50.50 17.76
CA GLY A 349 -3.92 -51.04 17.90
C GLY A 349 -4.21 -52.19 16.91
N ILE A 350 -3.66 -52.12 15.70
CA ILE A 350 -3.76 -53.20 14.70
C ILE A 350 -2.91 -54.42 15.11
N MET A 351 -1.74 -54.19 15.72
CA MET A 351 -0.85 -55.27 16.13
C MET A 351 -1.41 -56.08 17.32
N ASN A 352 -2.21 -55.45 18.17
CA ASN A 352 -2.78 -56.10 19.35
C ASN A 352 -3.99 -57.01 19.06
N ILE A 353 -4.65 -56.83 17.91
CA ILE A 353 -5.96 -57.45 17.66
C ILE A 353 -5.86 -58.78 16.90
#